data_AF-E2BR63-F1
#
_entry.id   AF-E2BR63-F1
#
_cell.length_a   1.000
_cell.length_b   1.000
_cell.length_c   1.000
_cell.angle_alpha   90.00
_cell.angle_beta   90.00
_cell.angle_gamma   90.00
#
_symmetry.space_group_name_H-M   'P 1'
#
loop_
_entity.id
_entity.type
_entity.pdbx_description
1 polymer ?
#
loop_
_entity_poly.entity_id
_entity_poly.type
_entity_poly.pdbx_seq_one_letter_code
_entity_poly.pdbx_strand_id
1 'polypeptide(L)'
;QFFNPNICHVCKKVDKGNFISCDSCGLISYCSEEHKTYHREKHERVCAVIAQLLQEKTQRDTRRFGDWQQWIHSRKEFLKLVEKNIGYTLEPYEKEAILWSKSCYVCHQQAELKTCQRCFSANYCNEHEKAFQIKHRGSNCDDLVLSLNIDIETISNRTSNMSYGFLQFVNENSKFETMLEFCIEFVISRRKNHVDWLAKDYVRSDYLSDPLTIYSGFKRIGSLEIINEPLVIIHILAANSGDTNSLSAWEILLHLIPEIQRLLIVLINPKLEDSFIRPNLCKLCDEKKKDLSFLLYSMLYHDYISSGIFKKPTVIVGFDAKFDKGGTWDKSLKSMQRINCPLVL
;
A
#
# COMPACT_ATOMS: atom_id res chain seq x y z
N GLN A 1 0.67 11.87 -5.10
CA GLN A 1 0.66 12.60 -3.81
C GLN A 1 -0.43 12.01 -2.95
N PHE A 2 -0.13 11.55 -1.72
CA PHE A 2 -1.17 11.00 -0.84
C PHE A 2 -2.13 12.10 -0.37
N PHE A 3 -3.37 11.75 -0.07
CA PHE A 3 -4.36 12.64 0.49
C PHE A 3 -4.53 12.41 2.00
N ASN A 4 -4.56 13.51 2.76
CA ASN A 4 -5.09 13.54 4.12
C ASN A 4 -5.93 14.82 4.24
N PRO A 5 -7.18 14.72 4.73
CA PRO A 5 -8.09 15.85 4.69
C PRO A 5 -7.74 16.96 5.68
N ASN A 6 -6.94 16.69 6.72
CA ASN A 6 -6.69 17.63 7.82
C ASN A 6 -5.31 18.29 7.77
N ILE A 7 -4.52 18.06 6.72
CA ILE A 7 -3.22 18.71 6.51
C ILE A 7 -3.25 19.51 5.21
N CYS A 8 -2.24 20.35 4.98
CA CYS A 8 -2.15 21.09 3.74
C CYS A 8 -1.92 20.12 2.58
N HIS A 9 -2.80 20.12 1.58
CA HIS A 9 -2.66 19.21 0.44
C HIS A 9 -1.33 19.40 -0.29
N VAL A 10 -0.86 20.64 -0.43
CA VAL A 10 0.36 21.01 -1.16
C VAL A 10 1.62 20.66 -0.37
N CYS A 11 1.83 21.27 0.81
CA CYS A 11 3.09 21.16 1.55
C CYS A 11 3.09 20.13 2.69
N LYS A 12 1.96 19.46 2.94
CA LYS A 12 1.79 18.44 3.99
C LYS A 12 2.03 18.91 5.43
N LYS A 13 2.15 20.23 5.67
CA LYS A 13 2.16 20.79 7.02
C LYS A 13 0.85 20.50 7.74
N VAL A 14 0.95 20.20 9.03
CA VAL A 14 -0.19 20.01 9.93
C VAL A 14 -0.82 21.33 10.33
N ASP A 15 -2.12 21.32 10.57
CA ASP A 15 -2.88 22.52 10.96
C ASP A 15 -2.51 22.98 12.38
N LYS A 16 -2.38 24.30 12.54
CA LYS A 16 -2.18 24.97 13.84
C LYS A 16 -3.34 25.91 14.20
N GLY A 17 -4.49 25.74 13.54
CA GLY A 17 -5.73 26.47 13.79
C GLY A 17 -6.10 27.50 12.71
N ASN A 18 -5.37 27.57 11.59
CA ASN A 18 -5.53 28.62 10.57
C ASN A 18 -5.70 28.07 9.16
N PHE A 19 -5.95 26.77 9.00
CA PHE A 19 -6.09 26.19 7.66
C PHE A 19 -7.44 26.55 7.06
N ILE A 20 -7.40 26.80 5.75
CA ILE A 20 -8.57 27.09 4.92
C ILE A 20 -8.95 25.84 4.15
N SER A 21 -10.24 25.67 3.84
CA SER A 21 -10.70 24.59 2.97
C SER A 21 -11.09 25.13 1.60
N CYS A 22 -11.24 24.25 0.61
CA CYS A 22 -11.83 24.66 -0.66
C CYS A 22 -13.28 25.11 -0.45
N ASP A 23 -13.60 26.34 -0.87
CA ASP A 23 -14.91 26.95 -0.61
C ASP A 23 -16.06 26.24 -1.33
N SER A 24 -15.77 25.58 -2.46
CA SER A 24 -16.79 24.93 -3.29
C SER A 24 -17.06 23.48 -2.86
N CYS A 25 -16.01 22.67 -2.66
CA CYS A 25 -16.20 21.25 -2.34
C CYS A 25 -16.00 20.92 -0.85
N GLY A 26 -15.30 21.76 -0.07
CA GLY A 26 -14.99 21.51 1.34
C GLY A 26 -14.05 20.33 1.64
N LEU A 27 -13.62 19.55 0.63
CA LEU A 27 -12.92 18.28 0.84
C LEU A 27 -11.41 18.44 1.09
N ILE A 28 -10.80 19.52 0.60
CA ILE A 28 -9.34 19.71 0.62
C ILE A 28 -8.97 20.91 1.50
N SER A 29 -7.96 20.74 2.34
CA SER A 29 -7.43 21.80 3.22
C SER A 29 -6.07 22.33 2.76
N TYR A 30 -5.82 23.61 3.02
CA TYR A 30 -4.61 24.36 2.66
C TYR A 30 -4.15 25.24 3.82
N CYS A 31 -2.83 25.45 3.94
CA CYS A 31 -2.28 26.34 4.97
C CYS A 31 -2.29 27.83 4.59
N SER A 32 -2.57 28.16 3.34
CA SER A 32 -2.60 29.54 2.82
C SER A 32 -3.39 29.63 1.52
N GLU A 33 -3.87 30.83 1.20
CA GLU A 33 -4.51 31.13 -0.10
C GLU A 33 -3.55 30.92 -1.29
N GLU A 34 -2.24 31.09 -1.07
CA GLU A 34 -1.20 30.77 -2.05
C GLU A 34 -1.22 29.29 -2.44
N HIS A 35 -1.22 28.37 -1.47
CA HIS A 35 -1.29 26.93 -1.75
C HIS A 35 -2.64 26.51 -2.34
N LYS A 36 -3.74 27.16 -1.94
CA LYS A 36 -5.06 26.94 -2.53
C LYS A 36 -5.08 27.36 -4.00
N THR A 37 -4.47 28.51 -4.32
CA THR A 37 -4.34 29.02 -5.69
C THR A 37 -3.42 28.14 -6.53
N TYR A 38 -2.27 27.73 -5.99
CA TYR A 38 -1.32 26.82 -6.65
C TYR A 38 -1.97 25.49 -7.04
N HIS A 39 -2.82 24.93 -6.17
CA HIS A 39 -3.50 23.66 -6.44
C HIS A 39 -4.73 23.80 -7.35
N ARG A 40 -5.23 25.03 -7.57
CA ARG A 40 -6.49 25.28 -8.28
C ARG A 40 -6.52 24.64 -9.67
N GLU A 41 -5.46 24.80 -10.45
CA GLU A 41 -5.39 24.28 -11.83
C GLU A 41 -5.59 22.76 -11.90
N LYS A 42 -5.10 22.02 -10.90
CA LYS A 42 -5.25 20.56 -10.83
C LYS A 42 -6.59 20.13 -10.24
N HIS A 43 -7.20 20.97 -9.39
CA HIS A 43 -8.38 20.63 -8.62
C HIS A 43 -9.70 21.13 -9.23
N GLU A 44 -9.70 22.20 -10.02
CA GLU A 44 -10.92 22.95 -10.38
C GLU A 44 -11.97 22.10 -11.10
N ARG A 45 -11.56 21.20 -11.99
CA ARG A 45 -12.47 20.35 -12.77
C ARG A 45 -13.23 19.37 -11.88
N VAL A 46 -12.49 18.61 -11.05
CA VAL A 46 -13.10 17.68 -10.10
C VAL A 46 -13.89 18.42 -9.02
N CYS A 47 -13.42 19.59 -8.61
CA CYS A 47 -14.10 20.44 -7.64
C CYS A 47 -15.49 20.88 -8.13
N ALA A 48 -15.59 21.34 -9.39
CA ALA A 48 -16.85 21.77 -9.99
C ALA A 48 -17.88 20.63 -10.03
N VAL A 49 -17.46 19.43 -10.49
CA VAL A 49 -18.33 18.25 -10.52
C VAL A 49 -18.77 17.84 -9.12
N ILE A 50 -17.86 17.81 -8.15
CA ILE A 50 -18.19 17.49 -6.75
C ILE A 50 -19.16 18.52 -6.19
N ALA A 51 -18.90 19.82 -6.37
CA ALA A 51 -19.74 20.90 -5.86
C ALA A 51 -21.17 20.83 -6.43
N GLN A 52 -21.30 20.60 -7.74
CA GLN A 52 -22.61 20.43 -8.38
C GLN A 52 -23.39 19.25 -7.76
N LEU A 53 -22.75 18.08 -7.65
CA LEU A 53 -23.38 16.87 -7.11
C LEU A 53 -23.69 16.96 -5.61
N LEU A 54 -23.01 17.83 -4.86
CA LEU A 54 -23.29 18.13 -3.46
C LEU A 54 -24.47 19.11 -3.32
N GLN A 55 -24.54 20.15 -4.15
CA GLN A 55 -25.63 21.14 -4.13
C GLN A 55 -27.00 20.54 -4.45
N GLU A 56 -27.05 19.55 -5.35
CA GLU A 56 -28.28 18.80 -5.66
C GLU A 56 -28.83 17.99 -4.47
N LYS A 57 -28.08 17.87 -3.36
CA LYS A 57 -28.41 17.03 -2.19
C LYS A 57 -28.27 17.81 -0.89
N THR A 58 -29.20 18.73 -0.67
CA THR A 58 -29.23 19.82 0.32
C THR A 58 -29.11 19.45 1.82
N GLN A 59 -28.81 18.20 2.21
CA GLN A 59 -28.73 17.78 3.62
C GLN A 59 -27.64 16.72 3.93
N ARG A 60 -26.57 16.60 3.13
CA ARG A 60 -25.57 15.53 3.34
C ARG A 60 -24.63 15.76 4.52
N ASP A 61 -24.27 16.99 4.85
CA ASP A 61 -23.16 17.20 5.80
C ASP A 61 -23.55 16.90 7.25
N THR A 62 -24.84 16.99 7.60
CA THR A 62 -25.37 16.58 8.92
C THR A 62 -25.89 15.15 8.94
N ARG A 63 -25.93 14.46 7.79
CA ARG A 63 -26.37 13.06 7.71
C ARG A 63 -25.43 12.20 8.55
N ARG A 64 -26.05 11.37 9.40
CA ARG A 64 -25.35 10.37 10.20
C ARG A 64 -25.44 9.00 9.56
N PHE A 65 -24.44 8.18 9.83
CA PHE A 65 -24.40 6.78 9.45
C PHE A 65 -24.29 5.94 10.72
N GLY A 66 -24.95 4.77 10.72
CA GLY A 66 -24.94 3.87 11.87
C GLY A 66 -23.59 3.18 12.08
N ASP A 67 -22.81 3.02 11.02
CA ASP A 67 -21.52 2.35 11.04
C ASP A 67 -20.62 2.80 9.86
N TRP A 68 -19.36 2.36 9.91
CA TRP A 68 -18.36 2.64 8.89
C TRP A 68 -18.66 1.99 7.53
N GLN A 69 -19.34 0.85 7.49
CA GLN A 69 -19.65 0.15 6.24
C GLN A 69 -20.67 0.93 5.41
N GLN A 70 -21.70 1.47 6.07
CA GLN A 70 -22.69 2.34 5.43
C GLN A 70 -22.04 3.63 4.92
N TRP A 71 -21.15 4.22 5.73
CA TRP A 71 -20.39 5.40 5.33
C TRP A 71 -19.54 5.12 4.09
N ILE A 72 -18.66 4.12 4.12
CA ILE A 72 -17.77 3.82 2.99
C ILE A 72 -18.54 3.40 1.74
N HIS A 73 -19.68 2.70 1.89
CA HIS A 73 -20.57 2.41 0.78
C HIS A 73 -21.11 3.70 0.15
N SER A 74 -21.58 4.66 0.95
CA SER A 74 -22.05 5.95 0.44
C SER A 74 -20.96 6.73 -0.30
N ARG A 75 -19.70 6.63 0.13
CA ARG A 75 -18.56 7.27 -0.54
C ARG A 75 -18.19 6.58 -1.85
N LYS A 76 -18.26 5.24 -1.91
CA LYS A 76 -18.07 4.50 -3.16
C LYS A 76 -19.14 4.83 -4.19
N GLU A 77 -20.40 4.93 -3.78
CA GLU A 77 -21.49 5.34 -4.67
C GLU A 77 -21.32 6.80 -5.14
N PHE A 78 -20.83 7.68 -4.26
CA PHE A 78 -20.51 9.04 -4.65
C PHE A 78 -19.32 9.11 -5.63
N LEU A 79 -18.27 8.32 -5.39
CA LEU A 79 -17.12 8.20 -6.30
C LEU A 79 -17.55 7.75 -7.70
N LYS A 80 -18.37 6.70 -7.80
CA LYS A 80 -18.91 6.23 -9.10
C LYS A 80 -19.68 7.32 -9.83
N LEU A 81 -20.45 8.13 -9.11
CA LEU A 81 -21.19 9.25 -9.68
C LEU A 81 -20.24 10.32 -10.22
N VAL A 82 -19.17 10.66 -9.49
CA VAL A 82 -18.15 11.60 -9.97
C VAL A 82 -17.45 11.03 -11.21
N GLU A 83 -17.01 9.77 -11.17
CA GLU A 83 -16.35 9.10 -12.31
C GLU A 83 -17.23 9.09 -13.57
N LYS A 84 -18.55 8.99 -13.42
CA LYS A 84 -19.51 9.07 -14.55
C LYS A 84 -19.60 10.48 -15.17
N ASN A 85 -19.33 11.55 -14.41
CA ASN A 85 -19.54 12.93 -14.86
C ASN A 85 -18.24 13.69 -15.19
N ILE A 86 -17.08 13.21 -14.74
CA ILE A 86 -15.83 13.97 -14.82
C ILE A 86 -15.13 13.88 -16.19
N GLY A 87 -15.42 12.83 -16.98
CA GLY A 87 -14.93 12.67 -18.35
C GLY A 87 -13.45 12.29 -18.49
N TYR A 88 -12.76 11.98 -17.39
CA TYR A 88 -11.39 11.46 -17.37
C TYR A 88 -11.19 10.48 -16.20
N THR A 89 -10.08 9.75 -16.22
CA THR A 89 -9.70 8.87 -15.11
C THR A 89 -9.16 9.69 -13.95
N LEU A 90 -9.86 9.69 -12.82
CA LEU A 90 -9.44 10.40 -11.61
C LEU A 90 -8.04 9.97 -11.14
N GLU A 91 -7.23 10.95 -10.75
CA GLU A 91 -5.96 10.76 -10.09
C GLU A 91 -6.17 10.11 -8.70
N PRO A 92 -5.16 9.38 -8.16
CA PRO A 92 -5.31 8.69 -6.88
C PRO A 92 -5.81 9.58 -5.74
N TYR A 93 -5.25 10.79 -5.61
CA TYR A 93 -5.63 11.72 -4.54
C TYR A 93 -7.07 12.23 -4.69
N GLU A 94 -7.60 12.35 -5.92
CA GLU A 94 -8.99 12.78 -6.15
C GLU A 94 -9.96 11.70 -5.66
N LYS A 95 -9.64 10.43 -5.94
CA LYS A 95 -10.39 9.28 -5.41
C LYS A 95 -10.32 9.25 -3.89
N GLU A 96 -9.14 9.45 -3.32
CA GLU A 96 -8.93 9.49 -1.87
C GLU A 96 -9.67 10.65 -1.21
N ALA A 97 -9.69 11.85 -1.81
CA ALA A 97 -10.44 12.99 -1.31
C ALA A 97 -11.95 12.71 -1.20
N ILE A 98 -12.48 11.90 -2.13
CA ILE A 98 -13.85 11.44 -2.10
C ILE A 98 -14.02 10.33 -1.06
N LEU A 99 -13.19 9.28 -1.07
CA LEU A 99 -13.37 8.10 -0.21
C LEU A 99 -13.10 8.39 1.28
N TRP A 100 -12.12 9.25 1.56
CA TRP A 100 -11.56 9.52 2.89
C TRP A 100 -11.82 10.96 3.35
N SER A 101 -12.94 11.55 2.91
CA SER A 101 -13.36 12.88 3.35
C SER A 101 -13.56 12.96 4.87
N LYS A 102 -13.38 14.17 5.45
CA LYS A 102 -13.61 14.39 6.89
C LYS A 102 -14.98 13.90 7.30
N SER A 103 -15.02 13.09 8.36
CA SER A 103 -16.24 12.61 8.99
C SER A 103 -15.99 12.35 10.47
N CYS A 104 -17.02 12.49 11.31
CA CYS A 104 -16.92 12.13 12.72
C CYS A 104 -16.61 10.63 12.87
N TYR A 105 -15.61 10.30 13.69
CA TYR A 105 -15.19 8.93 14.00
C TYR A 105 -16.32 8.02 14.50
N VAL A 106 -17.37 8.59 15.09
CA VAL A 106 -18.47 7.83 15.70
C VAL A 106 -19.70 7.77 14.80
N CYS A 107 -20.18 8.90 14.26
CA CYS A 107 -21.44 8.96 13.51
C CYS A 107 -21.29 9.31 12.03
N HIS A 108 -20.05 9.52 11.56
CA HIS A 108 -19.70 9.86 10.18
C HIS A 108 -20.38 11.11 9.59
N GLN A 109 -20.97 12.00 10.42
CA GLN A 109 -21.38 13.33 9.95
C GLN A 109 -20.16 14.14 9.48
N GLN A 110 -20.35 15.09 8.58
CA GLN A 110 -19.27 15.89 7.99
C GLN A 110 -19.27 17.36 8.46
N ALA A 111 -20.35 17.82 9.09
CA ALA A 111 -20.47 19.18 9.60
C ALA A 111 -19.82 19.37 10.98
N GLU A 112 -19.27 20.57 11.22
CA GLU A 112 -18.77 21.05 12.51
C GLU A 112 -17.85 20.06 13.23
N LEU A 113 -16.80 19.64 12.53
CA LEU A 113 -15.85 18.64 13.01
C LEU A 113 -14.61 19.30 13.63
N LYS A 114 -14.17 18.73 14.76
CA LYS A 114 -12.88 18.97 15.39
C LYS A 114 -11.89 17.87 14.95
N THR A 115 -10.67 18.27 14.64
CA THR A 115 -9.57 17.36 14.29
C THR A 115 -8.78 16.99 15.55
N CYS A 116 -8.37 15.72 15.67
CA CYS A 116 -7.36 15.31 16.64
C CYS A 116 -6.02 16.00 16.36
N GLN A 117 -5.57 16.88 17.26
CA GLN A 117 -4.36 17.69 17.12
C GLN A 117 -3.05 16.90 17.33
N ARG A 118 -3.15 15.59 17.56
CA ARG A 118 -2.00 14.69 17.69
C ARG A 118 -1.73 13.94 16.39
N CYS A 119 -2.72 13.18 15.91
CA CYS A 119 -2.56 12.34 14.71
C CYS A 119 -2.94 13.04 13.40
N PHE A 120 -3.71 14.14 13.45
CA PHE A 120 -4.23 14.84 12.26
C PHE A 120 -4.96 13.92 11.27
N SER A 121 -5.44 12.76 11.71
CA SER A 121 -6.01 11.71 10.85
C SER A 121 -7.38 11.24 11.32
N ALA A 122 -7.87 11.77 12.44
CA ALA A 122 -9.17 11.46 13.01
C ALA A 122 -9.93 12.75 13.37
N ASN A 123 -11.25 12.71 13.19
CA ASN A 123 -12.15 13.84 13.38
C ASN A 123 -13.33 13.45 14.27
N TYR A 124 -13.92 14.41 14.98
CA TYR A 124 -15.09 14.17 15.83
C TYR A 124 -16.01 15.40 15.88
N CYS A 125 -17.31 15.19 16.02
CA CYS A 125 -18.26 16.28 16.24
C CYS A 125 -18.42 16.60 17.73
N ASN A 126 -18.99 17.75 18.06
CA ASN A 126 -19.18 18.21 19.44
C ASN A 126 -19.92 17.17 20.31
N GLU A 127 -20.97 16.54 19.79
CA GLU A 127 -21.73 15.51 20.52
C GLU A 127 -20.90 14.27 20.88
N HIS A 128 -19.90 13.93 20.05
CA HIS A 128 -19.10 12.72 20.22
C HIS A 128 -17.71 12.96 20.81
N GLU A 129 -17.43 14.16 21.34
CA GLU A 129 -16.13 14.50 21.93
C GLU A 129 -15.71 13.53 23.05
N LYS A 130 -16.61 13.24 24.00
CA LYS A 130 -16.32 12.27 25.08
C LYS A 130 -16.10 10.85 24.56
N ALA A 131 -16.96 10.38 23.65
CA ALA A 131 -16.86 9.05 23.06
C ALA A 131 -15.58 8.89 22.23
N PHE A 132 -15.22 9.92 21.47
CA PHE A 132 -13.98 10.00 20.71
C PHE A 132 -12.77 9.91 21.64
N GLN A 133 -12.73 10.70 22.71
CA GLN A 133 -11.64 10.63 23.67
C GLN A 133 -11.51 9.24 24.29
N ILE A 134 -12.60 8.52 24.56
CA ILE A 134 -12.49 7.16 25.13
C ILE A 134 -11.95 6.17 24.09
N LYS A 135 -12.44 6.22 22.85
CA LYS A 135 -12.12 5.24 21.79
C LYS A 135 -10.82 5.53 21.04
N HIS A 136 -10.43 6.81 20.96
CA HIS A 136 -9.25 7.28 20.23
C HIS A 136 -8.17 7.75 21.23
N ARG A 137 -7.64 6.81 21.99
CA ARG A 137 -6.51 7.00 22.93
C ARG A 137 -5.50 5.86 22.77
N GLY A 138 -4.27 6.09 23.24
CA GLY A 138 -3.18 5.11 23.18
C GLY A 138 -2.83 4.73 21.74
N SER A 139 -2.66 3.42 21.52
CA SER A 139 -2.22 2.85 20.24
C SER A 139 -3.05 3.33 19.04
N ASN A 140 -4.37 3.45 19.17
CA ASN A 140 -5.25 3.91 18.08
C ASN A 140 -4.87 5.30 17.54
N CYS A 141 -4.33 6.19 18.40
CA CYS A 141 -3.84 7.49 17.96
C CYS A 141 -2.37 7.40 17.50
N ASP A 142 -1.58 6.57 18.17
CA ASP A 142 -0.14 6.40 17.89
C ASP A 142 0.09 5.81 16.49
N ASP A 143 -0.71 4.82 16.11
CA ASP A 143 -0.65 4.17 14.80
C ASP A 143 -0.98 5.17 13.68
N LEU A 144 -1.95 6.06 13.90
CA LEU A 144 -2.29 7.12 12.93
C LEU A 144 -1.22 8.22 12.86
N VAL A 145 -0.56 8.55 13.98
CA VAL A 145 0.60 9.45 13.97
C VAL A 145 1.73 8.83 13.15
N LEU A 146 2.01 7.55 13.39
CA LEU A 146 3.05 6.81 12.70
C LEU A 146 2.76 6.74 11.19
N SER A 147 1.55 6.33 10.80
CA SER A 147 1.12 6.25 9.40
C SER A 147 1.30 7.59 8.68
N LEU A 148 0.81 8.68 9.28
CA LEU A 148 0.93 10.02 8.67
C LEU A 148 2.40 10.44 8.51
N ASN A 149 3.25 10.15 9.50
CA ASN A 149 4.67 10.48 9.40
C ASN A 149 5.37 9.67 8.31
N ILE A 150 5.04 8.39 8.15
CA ILE A 150 5.57 7.55 7.07
C ILE A 150 5.15 8.13 5.70
N ASP A 151 3.89 8.52 5.54
CA ASP A 151 3.38 9.10 4.29
C ASP A 151 4.09 10.41 3.92
N ILE A 152 4.30 11.30 4.91
CA ILE A 152 5.01 12.57 4.74
C ILE A 152 6.49 12.35 4.37
N GLU A 153 7.17 11.43 5.03
CA GLU A 153 8.57 11.12 4.73
C GLU A 153 8.72 10.47 3.35
N THR A 154 7.77 9.62 2.98
CA THR A 154 7.76 8.94 1.68
C THR A 154 7.57 9.90 0.53
N ILE A 155 6.59 10.81 0.60
CA ILE A 155 6.39 11.82 -0.45
C ILE A 155 7.54 12.84 -0.53
N SER A 156 8.26 13.05 0.57
CA SER A 156 9.46 13.89 0.61
C SER A 156 10.69 13.22 -0.02
N ASN A 157 10.52 12.05 -0.65
CA ASN A 157 11.55 11.23 -1.28
C ASN A 157 12.63 10.73 -0.30
N ARG A 158 12.38 10.81 1.03
CA ARG A 158 13.35 10.42 2.06
C ARG A 158 13.43 8.90 2.28
N THR A 159 12.49 8.15 1.71
CA THR A 159 12.45 6.68 1.73
C THR A 159 12.84 6.05 0.40
N SER A 160 13.24 6.84 -0.61
CA SER A 160 13.49 6.35 -1.98
C SER A 160 14.79 5.57 -2.17
N ASN A 161 15.82 5.85 -1.36
CA ASN A 161 17.11 5.16 -1.43
C ASN A 161 17.17 4.06 -0.37
N MET A 162 16.51 2.94 -0.65
CA MET A 162 16.45 1.80 0.25
C MET A 162 17.69 0.93 0.11
N SER A 163 18.55 0.95 1.13
CA SER A 163 19.69 0.03 1.20
C SER A 163 19.27 -1.31 1.81
N TYR A 164 19.68 -2.39 1.13
CA TYR A 164 19.59 -3.77 1.58
C TYR A 164 20.95 -4.35 1.99
N GLY A 165 21.93 -3.50 2.33
CA GLY A 165 23.27 -3.93 2.73
C GLY A 165 23.30 -4.86 3.96
N PHE A 166 22.22 -4.93 4.74
CA PHE A 166 22.10 -5.88 5.85
C PHE A 166 21.92 -7.33 5.39
N LEU A 167 21.49 -7.58 4.14
CA LEU A 167 21.27 -8.94 3.61
C LEU A 167 22.53 -9.81 3.70
N GLN A 168 23.72 -9.20 3.62
CA GLN A 168 24.99 -9.91 3.79
C GLN A 168 25.16 -10.59 5.16
N PHE A 169 24.34 -10.22 6.16
CA PHE A 169 24.33 -10.81 7.50
C PHE A 169 23.20 -11.83 7.69
N VAL A 170 22.28 -11.95 6.73
CA VAL A 170 21.21 -12.94 6.72
C VAL A 170 21.72 -14.22 6.06
N ASN A 171 21.38 -15.37 6.63
CA ASN A 171 21.72 -16.68 6.10
C ASN A 171 20.70 -17.75 6.56
N GLU A 172 20.86 -18.99 6.12
CA GLU A 172 19.99 -20.13 6.43
C GLU A 172 19.84 -20.42 7.93
N ASN A 173 20.82 -20.02 8.74
CA ASN A 173 20.81 -20.21 10.19
C ASN A 173 20.20 -19.03 10.96
N SER A 174 19.79 -17.96 10.28
CA SER A 174 19.13 -16.80 10.89
C SER A 174 17.82 -17.22 11.59
N LYS A 175 17.62 -16.75 12.82
CA LYS A 175 16.47 -17.13 13.66
C LYS A 175 15.63 -15.90 13.99
N PHE A 176 14.42 -15.88 13.46
CA PHE A 176 13.40 -14.86 13.75
C PHE A 176 12.03 -15.48 13.52
N GLU A 177 11.06 -15.14 14.36
CA GLU A 177 9.66 -15.59 14.26
C GLU A 177 8.75 -14.47 13.75
N THR A 178 9.09 -13.23 14.06
CA THR A 178 8.31 -12.04 13.71
C THR A 178 9.11 -11.05 12.86
N MET A 179 8.41 -10.23 12.06
CA MET A 179 9.03 -9.12 11.33
C MET A 179 9.72 -8.14 12.28
N LEU A 180 9.15 -7.95 13.48
CA LEU A 180 9.72 -7.10 14.52
C LEU A 180 11.11 -7.60 14.96
N GLU A 181 11.24 -8.89 15.28
CA GLU A 181 12.52 -9.51 15.60
C GLU A 181 13.52 -9.37 14.45
N PHE A 182 13.08 -9.69 13.22
CA PHE A 182 13.92 -9.57 12.04
C PHE A 182 14.48 -8.15 11.87
N CYS A 183 13.61 -7.13 11.95
CA CYS A 183 14.03 -5.75 11.84
C CYS A 183 14.98 -5.38 12.98
N ILE A 184 14.67 -5.73 14.23
CA ILE A 184 15.53 -5.42 15.37
C ILE A 184 16.93 -6.01 15.18
N GLU A 185 17.03 -7.29 14.82
CA GLU A 185 18.30 -8.01 14.73
C GLU A 185 19.15 -7.55 13.53
N PHE A 186 18.55 -7.50 12.34
CA PHE A 186 19.31 -7.32 11.10
C PHE A 186 19.34 -5.88 10.61
N VAL A 187 18.33 -5.07 10.93
CA VAL A 187 18.19 -3.71 10.40
C VAL A 187 18.56 -2.66 11.44
N ILE A 188 17.96 -2.73 12.63
CA ILE A 188 18.07 -1.67 13.65
C ILE A 188 19.38 -1.80 14.42
N SER A 189 19.67 -2.96 15.00
CA SER A 189 20.86 -3.19 15.84
C SER A 189 22.19 -3.02 15.08
N ARG A 190 22.14 -3.01 13.75
CA ARG A 190 23.30 -2.82 12.88
C ARG A 190 23.60 -1.35 12.57
N ARG A 191 22.72 -0.41 12.95
CA ARG A 191 22.95 1.03 12.77
C ARG A 191 23.87 1.55 13.88
N LYS A 192 24.97 2.20 13.47
CA LYS A 192 25.99 2.72 14.40
C LYS A 192 25.46 3.77 15.39
N ASN A 193 24.47 4.57 15.00
CA ASN A 193 24.11 5.81 15.70
C ASN A 193 22.60 5.95 16.05
N HIS A 194 21.76 4.98 15.70
CA HIS A 194 20.30 5.09 15.90
C HIS A 194 19.67 3.73 16.22
N VAL A 195 19.08 3.62 17.41
CA VAL A 195 18.29 2.46 17.84
C VAL A 195 16.79 2.68 17.57
N ASP A 196 16.38 3.91 17.23
CA ASP A 196 14.99 4.22 16.94
C ASP A 196 14.56 3.76 15.54
N TRP A 197 13.27 3.45 15.42
CA TRP A 197 12.62 3.20 14.15
C TRP A 197 12.53 4.47 13.31
N LEU A 198 12.93 4.38 12.04
CA LEU A 198 12.78 5.43 11.06
C LEU A 198 11.63 5.08 10.09
N ALA A 199 11.04 6.07 9.44
CA ALA A 199 9.99 5.84 8.43
C ALA A 199 10.40 4.81 7.37
N LYS A 200 11.66 4.88 6.90
CA LYS A 200 12.23 3.92 5.96
C LYS A 200 12.30 2.48 6.49
N ASP A 201 12.30 2.26 7.80
CA ASP A 201 12.33 0.92 8.37
C ASP A 201 10.96 0.25 8.29
N TYR A 202 9.88 1.02 8.50
CA TYR A 202 8.52 0.56 8.26
C TYR A 202 8.27 0.26 6.78
N VAL A 203 8.68 1.17 5.88
CA VAL A 203 8.61 0.93 4.44
C VAL A 203 9.41 -0.33 4.04
N ARG A 204 10.58 -0.55 4.65
CA ARG A 204 11.35 -1.77 4.40
C ARG A 204 10.64 -3.03 4.85
N SER A 205 10.02 -3.00 6.04
CA SER A 205 9.29 -4.16 6.55
C SER A 205 8.11 -4.52 5.65
N ASP A 206 7.47 -3.53 5.04
CA ASP A 206 6.43 -3.74 4.04
C ASP A 206 6.99 -4.45 2.80
N TYR A 207 8.09 -3.96 2.23
CA TYR A 207 8.76 -4.60 1.08
C TYR A 207 9.28 -6.01 1.36
N LEU A 208 9.74 -6.29 2.58
CA LEU A 208 10.21 -7.61 3.00
C LEU A 208 9.06 -8.58 3.31
N SER A 209 7.83 -8.08 3.50
CA SER A 209 6.71 -8.88 3.93
C SER A 209 6.37 -9.98 2.94
N ASP A 210 6.36 -9.70 1.64
CA ASP A 210 6.09 -10.66 0.57
C ASP A 210 7.06 -11.86 0.58
N PRO A 211 8.39 -11.69 0.38
CA PRO A 211 9.31 -12.82 0.38
C PRO A 211 9.37 -13.54 1.73
N LEU A 212 9.31 -12.82 2.85
CA LEU A 212 9.34 -13.44 4.17
C LEU A 212 8.05 -14.20 4.50
N THR A 213 6.90 -13.79 3.97
CA THR A 213 5.64 -14.53 4.10
C THR A 213 5.74 -15.88 3.39
N ILE A 214 6.33 -15.92 2.19
CA ILE A 214 6.57 -17.18 1.46
C ILE A 214 7.50 -18.08 2.27
N TYR A 215 8.66 -17.57 2.69
CA TYR A 215 9.63 -18.33 3.48
C TYR A 215 9.02 -18.86 4.78
N SER A 216 8.38 -17.98 5.56
CA SER A 216 7.75 -18.32 6.84
C SER A 216 6.62 -19.33 6.67
N GLY A 217 5.79 -19.16 5.63
CA GLY A 217 4.70 -20.07 5.28
C GLY A 217 5.21 -21.49 5.06
N PHE A 218 6.17 -21.69 4.15
CA PHE A 218 6.73 -23.01 3.86
C PHE A 218 7.50 -23.60 5.04
N LYS A 219 8.26 -22.77 5.77
CA LYS A 219 8.98 -23.20 6.98
C LYS A 219 8.04 -23.73 8.06
N ARG A 220 6.91 -23.04 8.30
CA ARG A 220 5.93 -23.41 9.35
C ARG A 220 5.20 -24.71 9.07
N ILE A 221 4.93 -25.03 7.80
CA ILE A 221 4.29 -26.28 7.40
C ILE A 221 5.29 -27.43 7.20
N GLY A 222 6.59 -27.18 7.39
CA GLY A 222 7.63 -28.18 7.17
C GLY A 222 7.79 -28.58 5.70
N SER A 223 7.52 -27.66 4.77
CA SER A 223 7.58 -27.90 3.31
C SER A 223 8.55 -26.97 2.59
N LEU A 224 9.68 -26.64 3.24
CA LEU A 224 10.68 -25.75 2.67
C LEU A 224 11.36 -26.36 1.43
N GLU A 225 11.36 -27.70 1.32
CA GLU A 225 11.87 -28.44 0.17
C GLU A 225 11.22 -28.04 -1.16
N ILE A 226 9.98 -27.54 -1.14
CA ILE A 226 9.27 -27.05 -2.34
C ILE A 226 10.04 -25.91 -3.01
N ILE A 227 10.64 -25.04 -2.22
CA ILE A 227 11.40 -23.87 -2.69
C ILE A 227 12.91 -24.03 -2.47
N ASN A 228 13.36 -25.24 -2.16
CA ASN A 228 14.76 -25.57 -1.95
C ASN A 228 15.40 -26.17 -3.21
N GLU A 229 15.29 -25.43 -4.32
CA GLU A 229 15.69 -25.88 -5.66
C GLU A 229 16.66 -24.89 -6.31
N PRO A 230 17.56 -25.32 -7.21
CA PRO A 230 18.48 -24.41 -7.90
C PRO A 230 17.78 -23.31 -8.71
N LEU A 231 16.58 -23.59 -9.23
CA LEU A 231 15.72 -22.65 -9.94
C LEU A 231 14.35 -22.60 -9.26
N VAL A 232 14.02 -21.45 -8.70
CA VAL A 232 12.70 -21.18 -8.09
C VAL A 232 11.98 -20.13 -8.93
N ILE A 233 10.77 -20.46 -9.37
CA ILE A 233 9.91 -19.58 -10.15
C ILE A 233 8.65 -19.27 -9.34
N ILE A 234 8.47 -18.01 -8.96
CA ILE A 234 7.33 -17.56 -8.14
C ILE A 234 6.41 -16.73 -9.01
N HIS A 235 5.16 -17.15 -9.16
CA HIS A 235 4.15 -16.33 -9.84
C HIS A 235 3.39 -15.50 -8.80
N ILE A 236 3.35 -14.19 -8.99
CA ILE A 236 2.58 -13.27 -8.15
C ILE A 236 1.36 -12.79 -8.94
N LEU A 237 0.19 -13.11 -8.42
CA LEU A 237 -1.10 -12.70 -8.96
C LEU A 237 -1.49 -11.32 -8.44
N ALA A 238 -2.13 -10.52 -9.30
CA ALA A 238 -2.70 -9.22 -8.93
C ALA A 238 -1.68 -8.22 -8.33
N ALA A 239 -0.41 -8.31 -8.77
CA ALA A 239 0.67 -7.45 -8.27
C ALA A 239 0.36 -5.95 -8.42
N ASN A 240 0.48 -5.17 -7.34
CA ASN A 240 0.02 -3.77 -7.32
C ASN A 240 1.03 -2.75 -7.89
N SER A 241 2.33 -3.05 -7.97
CA SER A 241 3.33 -2.25 -8.70
C SER A 241 4.71 -2.92 -8.72
N GLY A 242 5.57 -2.48 -9.64
CA GLY A 242 6.98 -2.90 -9.76
C GLY A 242 7.96 -1.90 -9.14
N ASP A 243 7.71 -1.41 -7.91
CA ASP A 243 8.63 -0.52 -7.21
C ASP A 243 10.01 -1.19 -7.08
N THR A 244 11.04 -0.62 -7.71
CA THR A 244 12.39 -1.19 -7.72
C THR A 244 12.96 -1.45 -6.32
N ASN A 245 12.54 -0.66 -5.32
CA ASN A 245 12.94 -0.90 -3.93
C ASN A 245 12.32 -2.18 -3.37
N SER A 246 11.05 -2.45 -3.67
CA SER A 246 10.40 -3.69 -3.25
C SER A 246 10.98 -4.91 -3.95
N LEU A 247 11.35 -4.79 -5.23
CA LEU A 247 11.98 -5.86 -5.99
C LEU A 247 13.32 -6.31 -5.35
N SER A 248 14.11 -5.37 -4.86
CA SER A 248 15.41 -5.68 -4.24
C SER A 248 15.27 -6.46 -2.93
N ALA A 249 14.13 -6.37 -2.25
CA ALA A 249 13.86 -7.11 -1.03
C ALA A 249 13.84 -8.64 -1.24
N TRP A 250 13.52 -9.11 -2.45
CA TRP A 250 13.44 -10.54 -2.78
C TRP A 250 14.78 -11.26 -2.74
N GLU A 251 15.90 -10.52 -2.80
CA GLU A 251 17.24 -11.10 -2.62
C GLU A 251 17.36 -11.84 -1.28
N ILE A 252 16.56 -11.49 -0.26
CA ILE A 252 16.55 -12.19 1.03
C ILE A 252 16.33 -13.70 0.92
N LEU A 253 15.54 -14.17 -0.07
CA LEU A 253 15.32 -15.61 -0.26
C LEU A 253 16.60 -16.32 -0.70
N LEU A 254 17.47 -15.66 -1.47
CA LEU A 254 18.77 -16.21 -1.88
C LEU A 254 19.73 -16.39 -0.69
N HIS A 255 19.51 -15.66 0.39
CA HIS A 255 20.27 -15.79 1.64
C HIS A 255 19.67 -16.84 2.58
N LEU A 256 18.36 -16.84 2.75
CA LEU A 256 17.66 -17.77 3.63
C LEU A 256 17.62 -19.20 3.08
N ILE A 257 17.71 -19.37 1.76
CA ILE A 257 17.69 -20.66 1.05
C ILE A 257 18.88 -20.69 0.07
N PRO A 258 20.08 -21.08 0.55
CA PRO A 258 21.32 -21.02 -0.21
C PRO A 258 21.32 -21.83 -1.51
N GLU A 259 20.52 -22.89 -1.58
CA GLU A 259 20.35 -23.77 -2.73
C GLU A 259 19.75 -23.05 -3.94
N ILE A 260 18.98 -21.98 -3.71
CA ILE A 260 18.44 -21.16 -4.79
C ILE A 260 19.59 -20.44 -5.49
N GLN A 261 19.89 -20.85 -6.72
CA GLN A 261 20.86 -20.20 -7.58
C GLN A 261 20.20 -19.15 -8.49
N ARG A 262 18.95 -19.40 -8.89
CA ARG A 262 18.18 -18.50 -9.74
C ARG A 262 16.77 -18.35 -9.17
N LEU A 263 16.42 -17.12 -8.82
CA LEU A 263 15.10 -16.73 -8.39
C LEU A 263 14.44 -15.88 -9.48
N LEU A 264 13.35 -16.40 -10.05
CA LEU A 264 12.57 -15.70 -11.06
C LEU A 264 11.19 -15.38 -10.50
N ILE A 265 10.85 -14.10 -10.44
CA ILE A 265 9.53 -13.64 -10.02
C ILE A 265 8.75 -13.21 -11.25
N VAL A 266 7.57 -13.79 -11.46
CA VAL A 266 6.67 -13.45 -12.58
C VAL A 266 5.46 -12.72 -12.01
N LEU A 267 5.35 -11.42 -12.27
CA LEU A 267 4.24 -10.59 -11.83
C LEU A 267 3.20 -10.48 -12.95
N ILE A 268 1.96 -10.83 -12.65
CA ILE A 268 0.90 -10.90 -13.65
C ILE A 268 -0.29 -10.06 -13.19
N ASN A 269 -0.53 -8.97 -13.91
CA ASN A 269 -1.67 -8.07 -13.68
C ASN A 269 -1.94 -7.23 -14.95
N PRO A 270 -3.19 -7.18 -15.46
CA PRO A 270 -3.56 -6.39 -16.65
C PRO A 270 -3.26 -4.89 -16.60
N LYS A 271 -2.90 -4.35 -15.43
CA LYS A 271 -2.56 -2.93 -15.24
C LYS A 271 -1.06 -2.66 -15.27
N LEU A 272 -0.23 -3.68 -15.42
CA LEU A 272 1.23 -3.54 -15.52
C LEU A 272 1.64 -3.14 -16.93
N GLU A 273 2.92 -2.78 -17.07
CA GLU A 273 3.61 -2.68 -18.34
C GLU A 273 4.55 -3.87 -18.49
N ASP A 274 4.54 -4.50 -19.67
CA ASP A 274 5.40 -5.63 -19.97
C ASP A 274 6.87 -5.20 -19.85
N SER A 275 7.61 -5.87 -18.97
CA SER A 275 9.01 -5.53 -18.73
C SER A 275 9.80 -6.68 -18.12
N PHE A 276 11.12 -6.58 -18.28
CA PHE A 276 12.09 -7.46 -17.64
C PHE A 276 13.01 -6.62 -16.76
N ILE A 277 13.14 -6.99 -15.50
CA ILE A 277 13.94 -6.25 -14.52
C ILE A 277 14.93 -7.21 -13.85
N ARG A 278 16.18 -6.77 -13.73
CA ARG A 278 17.23 -7.46 -12.99
C ARG A 278 17.89 -6.47 -12.02
N PRO A 279 17.59 -6.54 -10.71
CA PRO A 279 18.22 -5.67 -9.73
C PRO A 279 19.70 -6.04 -9.54
N ASN A 280 20.48 -5.08 -9.02
CA ASN A 280 21.84 -5.36 -8.55
C ASN A 280 21.76 -6.14 -7.23
N LEU A 281 22.50 -7.24 -7.14
CA LEU A 281 22.59 -8.05 -5.93
C LEU A 281 23.71 -7.57 -5.02
N CYS A 282 23.66 -8.00 -3.76
CA CYS A 282 24.76 -7.80 -2.84
C CYS A 282 26.01 -8.57 -3.30
N LYS A 283 27.17 -8.12 -2.81
CA LYS A 283 28.47 -8.69 -3.16
C LYS A 283 28.54 -10.21 -2.94
N LEU A 284 27.94 -10.74 -1.88
CA LEU A 284 27.96 -12.19 -1.60
C LEU A 284 27.15 -12.99 -2.63
N CYS A 285 26.00 -12.49 -3.06
CA CYS A 285 25.19 -13.13 -4.08
C CYS A 285 25.86 -13.07 -5.46
N ASP A 286 26.48 -11.92 -5.79
CA ASP A 286 27.22 -11.72 -7.03
C ASP A 286 28.47 -12.64 -7.12
N GLU A 287 29.26 -12.73 -6.04
CA GLU A 287 30.40 -13.65 -5.96
C GLU A 287 30.00 -15.13 -6.11
N LYS A 288 28.82 -15.49 -5.58
CA LYS A 288 28.21 -16.82 -5.75
C LYS A 288 27.50 -16.99 -7.11
N LYS A 289 27.52 -15.98 -7.97
CA LYS A 289 26.88 -15.97 -9.30
C LYS A 289 25.39 -16.28 -9.26
N LYS A 290 24.71 -15.85 -8.19
CA LYS A 290 23.25 -15.98 -8.07
C LYS A 290 22.54 -15.01 -9.01
N ASP A 291 21.32 -15.35 -9.41
CA ASP A 291 20.47 -14.51 -10.27
C ASP A 291 19.13 -14.25 -9.59
N LEU A 292 18.71 -12.99 -9.63
CA LEU A 292 17.35 -12.54 -9.29
C LEU A 292 16.82 -11.77 -10.49
N SER A 293 15.67 -12.16 -10.99
CA SER A 293 15.03 -11.48 -12.11
C SER A 293 13.52 -11.45 -11.99
N PHE A 294 12.93 -10.46 -12.66
CA PHE A 294 11.50 -10.20 -12.67
C PHE A 294 10.98 -10.12 -14.09
N LEU A 295 9.86 -10.80 -14.34
CA LEU A 295 9.09 -10.69 -15.57
C LEU A 295 7.72 -10.12 -15.22
N LEU A 296 7.38 -8.98 -15.81
CA LEU A 296 6.10 -8.31 -15.62
C LEU A 296 5.28 -8.53 -16.89
N TYR A 297 4.03 -8.99 -16.72
CA TYR A 297 3.11 -9.22 -17.83
C TYR A 297 1.75 -8.56 -17.58
N SER A 298 1.35 -7.74 -18.54
CA SER A 298 0.09 -7.02 -18.65
C SER A 298 -1.00 -7.90 -19.25
N MET A 299 -1.39 -8.94 -18.52
CA MET A 299 -2.41 -9.88 -18.97
C MET A 299 -3.10 -10.59 -17.81
N LEU A 300 -4.15 -11.35 -18.13
CA LEU A 300 -4.81 -12.23 -17.17
C LEU A 300 -4.01 -13.53 -17.02
N TYR A 301 -4.08 -14.13 -15.85
CA TYR A 301 -3.29 -15.32 -15.53
C TYR A 301 -3.60 -16.52 -16.45
N HIS A 302 -4.86 -16.73 -16.83
CA HIS A 302 -5.22 -17.80 -17.77
C HIS A 302 -4.69 -17.60 -19.19
N ASP A 303 -4.52 -16.34 -19.61
CA ASP A 303 -3.90 -16.02 -20.91
C ASP A 303 -2.40 -16.29 -20.84
N TYR A 304 -1.74 -15.91 -19.73
CA TYR A 304 -0.33 -16.22 -19.49
C TYR A 304 -0.05 -17.73 -19.56
N ILE A 305 -0.88 -18.56 -18.90
CA ILE A 305 -0.73 -20.03 -18.94
C ILE A 305 -0.85 -20.59 -20.36
N SER A 306 -1.73 -20.00 -21.16
CA SER A 306 -2.01 -20.46 -22.53
C SER A 306 -0.99 -19.90 -23.54
N SER A 307 -0.08 -19.04 -23.11
CA SER A 307 0.88 -18.35 -23.97
C SER A 307 2.14 -19.19 -24.22
N GLY A 308 2.84 -18.89 -25.33
CA GLY A 308 4.15 -19.50 -25.64
C GLY A 308 5.30 -19.04 -24.72
N ILE A 309 5.07 -18.04 -23.87
CA ILE A 309 6.04 -17.48 -22.92
C ILE A 309 5.86 -18.01 -21.49
N PHE A 310 4.91 -18.94 -21.30
CA PHE A 310 4.63 -19.56 -20.02
C PHE A 310 5.86 -20.27 -19.46
N LYS A 311 6.17 -19.97 -18.19
CA LYS A 311 7.14 -20.70 -17.38
C LYS A 311 6.40 -21.43 -16.28
N LYS A 312 6.69 -22.71 -16.07
CA LYS A 312 6.05 -23.49 -15.02
C LYS A 312 6.48 -22.94 -13.64
N PRO A 313 5.55 -22.55 -12.76
CA PRO A 313 5.90 -22.05 -11.44
C PRO A 313 6.33 -23.17 -10.49
N THR A 314 7.22 -22.82 -9.57
CA THR A 314 7.46 -23.56 -8.32
C THR A 314 6.33 -23.29 -7.33
N VAL A 315 5.90 -22.03 -7.20
CA VAL A 315 4.80 -21.59 -6.33
C VAL A 315 4.01 -20.47 -6.99
N ILE A 316 2.69 -20.45 -6.77
CA ILE A 316 1.78 -19.36 -7.14
C ILE A 316 1.33 -18.66 -5.86
N VAL A 317 1.37 -17.32 -5.86
CA VAL A 317 1.09 -16.50 -4.68
C VAL A 317 0.13 -15.36 -5.04
N GLY A 318 -0.81 -15.05 -4.15
CA GLY A 318 -1.71 -13.89 -4.28
C GLY A 318 -1.89 -13.15 -2.97
N PHE A 319 -0.91 -12.32 -2.57
CA PHE A 319 -0.88 -11.64 -1.26
C PHE A 319 -2.13 -10.81 -0.91
N ASP A 320 -2.66 -10.05 -1.87
CA ASP A 320 -3.86 -9.21 -1.69
C ASP A 320 -4.93 -9.51 -2.75
N ALA A 321 -4.97 -10.75 -3.21
CA ALA A 321 -5.85 -11.13 -4.31
C ALA A 321 -7.32 -11.05 -3.88
N LYS A 322 -8.00 -9.98 -4.34
CA LYS A 322 -9.46 -9.84 -4.20
C LYS A 322 -10.15 -10.64 -5.28
N PHE A 323 -10.44 -11.90 -4.98
CA PHE A 323 -11.29 -12.74 -5.81
C PHE A 323 -12.72 -12.19 -5.75
N ASP A 324 -13.10 -11.43 -6.76
CA ASP A 324 -14.43 -10.87 -6.85
C ASP A 324 -15.46 -11.93 -7.24
N LYS A 325 -16.68 -11.79 -6.71
CA LYS A 325 -17.82 -12.67 -7.04
C LYS A 325 -18.30 -12.51 -8.49
N GLY A 326 -17.69 -11.59 -9.27
CA GLY A 326 -18.04 -11.30 -10.67
C GLY A 326 -17.51 -12.31 -11.68
N GLY A 327 -16.77 -13.35 -11.25
CA GLY A 327 -16.31 -14.44 -12.11
C GLY A 327 -15.06 -14.13 -12.95
N THR A 328 -14.47 -12.95 -12.77
CA THR A 328 -13.26 -12.50 -13.48
C THR A 328 -12.05 -13.40 -13.22
N TRP A 329 -12.01 -14.05 -12.05
CA TRP A 329 -10.96 -14.99 -11.67
C TRP A 329 -11.27 -16.46 -11.98
N ASP A 330 -12.49 -16.81 -12.35
CA ASP A 330 -12.92 -18.22 -12.45
C ASP A 330 -12.06 -19.01 -13.45
N LYS A 331 -11.77 -18.40 -14.61
CA LYS A 331 -10.88 -19.02 -15.61
C LYS A 331 -9.47 -19.19 -15.08
N SER A 332 -8.93 -18.16 -14.41
CA SER A 332 -7.60 -18.19 -13.81
C SER A 332 -7.48 -19.27 -12.73
N LEU A 333 -8.47 -19.38 -11.84
CA LEU A 333 -8.53 -20.40 -10.77
C LEU A 333 -8.61 -21.82 -11.34
N LYS A 334 -9.46 -22.04 -12.36
CA LYS A 334 -9.52 -23.32 -13.07
C LYS A 334 -8.20 -23.67 -13.75
N SER A 335 -7.52 -22.68 -14.34
CA SER A 335 -6.22 -22.90 -14.96
C SER A 335 -5.12 -23.19 -13.92
N MET A 336 -5.14 -22.55 -12.74
CA MET A 336 -4.23 -22.83 -11.63
C MET A 336 -4.31 -24.29 -11.18
N GLN A 337 -5.53 -24.83 -11.02
CA GLN A 337 -5.75 -26.22 -10.62
C GLN A 337 -5.09 -27.24 -11.57
N ARG A 338 -4.92 -26.89 -12.85
CA ARG A 338 -4.29 -27.76 -13.86
C ARG A 338 -2.77 -27.78 -13.79
N ILE A 339 -2.14 -26.76 -13.19
CA ILE A 339 -0.67 -26.66 -13.09
C ILE A 339 -0.12 -27.63 -12.04
N ASN A 340 -0.94 -28.03 -11.06
CA ASN A 340 -0.55 -28.87 -9.92
C ASN A 340 0.67 -28.30 -9.19
N CYS A 341 0.55 -27.05 -8.75
CA CYS A 341 1.57 -26.27 -8.06
C CYS A 341 1.00 -25.71 -6.75
N PRO A 342 1.80 -25.59 -5.68
CA PRO A 342 1.40 -24.94 -4.44
C PRO A 342 0.85 -23.53 -4.68
N LEU A 343 -0.28 -23.24 -4.03
CA LEU A 343 -0.95 -21.95 -4.07
C LEU A 343 -0.99 -21.35 -2.66
N VAL A 344 -0.46 -20.12 -2.53
CA VAL A 344 -0.47 -19.33 -1.29
C VAL A 344 -1.37 -18.12 -1.51
N LEU A 345 -2.44 -17.98 -0.70
CA LEU A 345 -3.43 -16.90 -0.78
C LEU A 345 -3.52 -16.13 0.53
#